data_AF-A0AAD6RXH3-F1
#
_entry.id   AF-A0AAD6RXH3-F1
#
_cell.length_a   1.000
_cell.length_b   1.000
_cell.length_c   1.000
_cell.angle_alpha   90.00
_cell.angle_beta   90.00
_cell.angle_gamma   90.00
#
_symmetry.space_group_name_H-M   'P 1'
#
loop_
_entity.id
_entity.type
_entity.pdbx_description
1 polymer ?
#
loop_
_entity_poly.entity_id
_entity_poly.type
_entity_poly.pdbx_seq_one_letter_code
_entity_poly.pdbx_strand_id
1 'polypeptide(L)'
;LMNISSNSISILPAEPKIFHGRDSELADILKLFRQDTPRIVILGAGGMGKTSLARIVVHHEEITTKYHGNRFFVTCDTASSKPELAGLIGTHLGMKPGKDLTQVVLQHFSSSPPTLLILDNIETAWEPVKSRSEVEEFLSLLTDIPSLALMITMRGAERPSKVQWTRPFLPPLPPLAQDAARKIFIDIADDKHSLEEMDQVLDLTDNMPLSISLLAHLVDLEGCRHILSRWETERTSLISEGSDRRSNLEFSISLSLSSPRIASMPQSQDLLALLSMLPDGLSDVELKQTAFPIKDTLGCKSALLSTALAYTDDHKRLKVLVPIKEYMGKLFPPTYQMIQPLLKHFHEL
;
A
#
# COMPACT_ATOMS: atom_id res chain seq x y z
N LEU A 1 -40.65 23.15 -15.18
CA LEU A 1 -40.42 22.13 -16.24
C LEU A 1 -39.20 22.59 -17.02
N MET A 2 -37.98 22.08 -16.89
CA MET A 2 -37.41 20.86 -16.31
C MET A 2 -36.12 21.27 -15.56
N ASN A 3 -35.96 20.86 -14.31
CA ASN A 3 -34.64 20.88 -13.66
C ASN A 3 -33.81 19.79 -14.32
N ILE A 4 -32.86 20.18 -15.18
CA ILE A 4 -31.82 19.28 -15.64
C ILE A 4 -30.86 19.14 -14.47
N SER A 5 -31.16 18.20 -13.57
CA SER A 5 -30.16 17.64 -12.66
C SER A 5 -29.06 17.06 -13.54
N SER A 6 -27.95 17.77 -13.65
CA SER A 6 -26.71 17.21 -14.17
C SER A 6 -26.27 16.11 -13.21
N ASN A 7 -26.79 14.91 -13.38
CA ASN A 7 -26.26 13.71 -12.76
C ASN A 7 -24.87 13.49 -13.36
N SER A 8 -23.86 14.10 -12.75
CA SER A 8 -22.50 13.60 -12.88
C SER A 8 -22.52 12.21 -12.27
N ILE A 9 -22.58 11.19 -13.13
CA ILE A 9 -22.44 9.81 -12.72
C ILE A 9 -21.02 9.69 -12.17
N SER A 10 -20.87 9.70 -10.84
CA SER A 10 -19.64 9.25 -10.18
C SER A 10 -19.47 7.78 -10.52
N ILE A 11 -18.63 7.49 -11.51
CA ILE A 11 -18.33 6.11 -11.92
C ILE A 11 -17.39 5.55 -10.85
N LEU A 12 -17.97 4.84 -9.88
CA LEU A 12 -17.18 4.07 -8.93
C LEU A 12 -16.39 2.99 -9.66
N PRO A 13 -15.14 2.71 -9.25
CA PRO A 13 -14.40 1.56 -9.76
C PRO A 13 -15.20 0.27 -9.49
N ALA A 14 -15.07 -0.73 -10.36
CA ALA A 14 -15.76 -2.00 -10.19
C ALA A 14 -15.44 -2.64 -8.82
N GLU A 15 -16.31 -3.48 -8.30
CA GLU A 15 -16.01 -4.28 -7.12
C GLU A 15 -15.01 -5.41 -7.48
N PRO A 16 -13.93 -5.63 -6.70
CA PRO A 16 -13.05 -6.78 -6.89
C PRO A 16 -13.83 -8.10 -6.84
N LYS A 17 -13.57 -9.00 -7.79
CA LYS A 17 -14.27 -10.31 -7.86
C LYS A 17 -13.55 -11.43 -7.11
N ILE A 18 -12.23 -11.36 -7.04
CA ILE A 18 -11.39 -12.24 -6.24
C ILE A 18 -10.91 -11.43 -5.04
N PHE A 19 -11.47 -11.71 -3.86
CA PHE A 19 -11.18 -10.96 -2.64
C PHE A 19 -11.37 -11.87 -1.42
N HIS A 20 -10.27 -12.26 -0.77
CA HIS A 20 -10.27 -13.17 0.37
C HIS A 20 -9.36 -12.67 1.49
N GLY A 21 -9.67 -13.04 2.74
CA GLY A 21 -8.76 -12.89 3.88
C GLY A 21 -8.64 -11.48 4.44
N ARG A 22 -9.64 -10.62 4.22
CA ARG A 22 -9.71 -9.24 4.75
C ARG A 22 -10.98 -8.97 5.53
N ASP A 23 -11.67 -10.02 5.97
CA ASP A 23 -12.96 -9.92 6.66
C ASP A 23 -12.83 -9.15 7.98
N SER A 24 -11.73 -9.36 8.72
CA SER A 24 -11.43 -8.62 9.96
C SER A 24 -11.22 -7.13 9.71
N GLU A 25 -10.38 -6.78 8.73
CA GLU A 25 -10.05 -5.39 8.42
C GLU A 25 -11.27 -4.66 7.85
N LEU A 26 -12.07 -5.34 7.03
CA LEU A 26 -13.35 -4.82 6.55
C LEU A 26 -14.30 -4.55 7.72
N ALA A 27 -14.47 -5.52 8.63
CA ALA A 27 -15.34 -5.35 9.80
C ALA A 27 -14.88 -4.19 10.69
N ASP A 28 -13.57 -4.02 10.89
CA ASP A 28 -13.01 -2.92 11.67
C ASP A 28 -13.22 -1.57 10.99
N ILE A 29 -13.05 -1.48 9.67
CA ILE A 29 -13.37 -0.27 8.89
C ILE A 29 -14.86 0.06 9.03
N LEU A 30 -15.76 -0.91 8.88
CA LEU A 30 -17.20 -0.69 9.00
C LEU A 30 -17.61 -0.23 10.41
N LYS A 31 -16.96 -0.75 11.46
CA LYS A 31 -17.16 -0.22 12.83
C LYS A 31 -16.80 1.26 12.93
N LEU A 32 -15.72 1.72 12.28
CA LEU A 32 -15.35 3.14 12.25
C LEU A 32 -16.43 3.97 11.53
N PHE A 33 -17.05 3.44 10.47
CA PHE A 33 -18.11 4.10 9.72
C PHE A 33 -19.42 4.33 10.49
N ARG A 34 -19.60 3.66 11.64
CA ARG A 34 -20.74 3.88 12.54
C ARG A 34 -20.62 5.18 13.34
N GLN A 35 -19.45 5.80 13.38
CA GLN A 35 -19.27 7.17 13.87
C GLN A 35 -19.81 8.18 12.84
N ASP A 36 -20.16 9.40 13.26
CA ASP A 36 -20.86 10.37 12.40
C ASP A 36 -20.07 10.69 11.11
N THR A 37 -18.81 11.11 11.26
CA THR A 37 -17.87 11.39 10.15
C THR A 37 -16.52 10.73 10.36
N PRO A 38 -16.31 9.52 9.82
CA PRO A 38 -15.03 8.85 9.96
C PRO A 38 -13.96 9.46 9.03
N ARG A 39 -12.73 9.45 9.53
CA ARG A 39 -11.48 9.85 8.87
C ARG A 39 -10.56 8.64 8.96
N ILE A 40 -10.45 7.87 7.88
CA ILE A 40 -9.82 6.55 7.86
C ILE A 40 -8.59 6.57 6.94
N VAL A 41 -7.52 5.91 7.37
CA VAL A 41 -6.33 5.65 6.53
C VAL A 41 -6.12 4.16 6.45
N ILE A 42 -6.06 3.62 5.23
CA ILE A 42 -5.62 2.25 4.95
C ILE A 42 -4.14 2.33 4.55
N LEU A 43 -3.28 1.75 5.39
CA LEU A 43 -1.82 1.76 5.26
C LEU A 43 -1.29 0.38 4.85
N GLY A 44 -0.03 0.31 4.44
CA GLY A 44 0.62 -0.95 4.08
C GLY A 44 1.61 -0.82 2.91
N ALA A 45 2.43 -1.84 2.73
CA ALA A 45 3.35 -1.94 1.61
C ALA A 45 2.62 -1.90 0.26
N GLY A 46 3.35 -1.62 -0.81
CA GLY A 46 2.82 -1.74 -2.17
C GLY A 46 2.36 -3.17 -2.45
N GLY A 47 1.25 -3.36 -3.16
CA GLY A 47 0.73 -4.70 -3.47
C GLY A 47 -0.04 -5.41 -2.34
N MET A 48 -0.24 -4.77 -1.18
CA MET A 48 -0.96 -5.37 -0.02
C MET A 48 -2.49 -5.38 -0.12
N GLY A 49 -3.07 -4.91 -1.23
CA GLY A 49 -4.53 -4.90 -1.45
C GLY A 49 -5.30 -3.73 -0.84
N LYS A 50 -4.62 -2.62 -0.48
CA LYS A 50 -5.26 -1.41 0.08
C LYS A 50 -6.39 -0.85 -0.79
N THR A 51 -6.11 -0.65 -2.08
CA THR A 51 -7.08 -0.18 -3.09
C THR A 51 -8.24 -1.16 -3.25
N SER A 52 -7.96 -2.47 -3.28
CA SER A 52 -9.02 -3.51 -3.35
C SER A 52 -9.93 -3.47 -2.12
N LEU A 53 -9.37 -3.33 -0.92
CA LEU A 53 -10.16 -3.19 0.31
C LEU A 53 -11.00 -1.91 0.30
N ALA A 54 -10.44 -0.77 -0.12
CA ALA A 54 -11.20 0.48 -0.26
C ALA A 54 -12.37 0.35 -1.27
N ARG A 55 -12.16 -0.39 -2.36
CA ARG A 55 -13.23 -0.69 -3.35
C ARG A 55 -14.31 -1.60 -2.75
N ILE A 56 -13.95 -2.61 -1.96
CA ILE A 56 -14.96 -3.42 -1.25
C ILE A 56 -15.78 -2.56 -0.30
N VAL A 57 -15.12 -1.67 0.47
CA VAL A 57 -15.81 -0.76 1.40
C VAL A 57 -16.80 0.15 0.66
N VAL A 58 -16.39 0.78 -0.46
CA VAL A 58 -17.30 1.71 -1.16
C VAL A 58 -18.56 1.03 -1.67
N HIS A 59 -18.50 -0.27 -1.99
CA HIS A 59 -19.63 -1.08 -2.47
C HIS A 59 -20.42 -1.78 -1.35
N HIS A 60 -19.92 -1.77 -0.12
CA HIS A 60 -20.55 -2.47 1.00
C HIS A 60 -21.95 -1.92 1.32
N GLU A 61 -22.89 -2.80 1.66
CA GLU A 61 -24.31 -2.45 1.88
C GLU A 61 -24.49 -1.32 2.91
N GLU A 62 -23.84 -1.41 4.07
CA GLU A 62 -23.87 -0.34 5.11
C GLU A 62 -23.45 1.03 4.54
N ILE A 63 -22.44 1.06 3.66
CA ILE A 63 -21.91 2.29 3.06
C ILE A 63 -22.84 2.80 1.97
N THR A 64 -23.37 1.91 1.12
CA THR A 64 -24.35 2.26 0.08
C THR A 64 -25.64 2.81 0.68
N THR A 65 -26.05 2.30 1.84
CA THR A 65 -27.25 2.75 2.55
C THR A 65 -27.02 4.11 3.20
N LYS A 66 -25.85 4.37 3.79
CA LYS A 66 -25.54 5.64 4.47
C LYS A 66 -25.28 6.79 3.49
N TYR A 67 -24.53 6.55 2.42
CA TYR A 67 -24.06 7.61 1.51
C TYR A 67 -24.76 7.63 0.15
N HIS A 68 -25.56 6.61 -0.18
CA HIS A 68 -26.32 6.50 -1.43
C HIS A 68 -25.46 6.74 -2.68
N GLY A 69 -25.80 7.73 -3.51
CA GLY A 69 -25.02 8.12 -4.69
C GLY A 69 -23.82 9.02 -4.39
N ASN A 70 -23.70 9.56 -3.16
CA ASN A 70 -22.67 10.54 -2.79
C ASN A 70 -21.39 9.83 -2.31
N ARG A 71 -20.88 8.95 -3.17
CA ARG A 71 -19.64 8.20 -2.96
C ARG A 71 -18.71 8.53 -4.12
N PHE A 72 -17.51 8.98 -3.79
CA PHE A 72 -16.50 9.38 -4.76
C PHE A 72 -15.22 8.61 -4.49
N PHE A 73 -14.68 7.98 -5.54
CA PHE A 73 -13.41 7.28 -5.49
C PHE A 73 -12.47 7.97 -6.47
N VAL A 74 -11.44 8.64 -5.95
CA VAL A 74 -10.50 9.44 -6.72
C VAL A 74 -9.14 8.77 -6.65
N THR A 75 -8.62 8.31 -7.79
CA THR A 75 -7.24 7.82 -7.86
C THR A 75 -6.26 8.99 -8.03
N CYS A 76 -5.29 9.11 -7.13
CA CYS A 76 -4.41 10.26 -7.02
C CYS A 76 -3.02 10.08 -7.66
N ASP A 77 -2.81 9.00 -8.44
CA ASP A 77 -1.52 8.65 -9.07
C ASP A 77 -0.90 9.73 -9.97
N THR A 78 -1.69 10.73 -10.40
CA THR A 78 -1.22 11.80 -11.30
C THR A 78 -1.17 13.18 -10.62
N ALA A 79 -1.44 13.26 -9.32
CA ALA A 79 -1.34 14.51 -8.57
C ALA A 79 -0.05 14.52 -7.73
N SER A 80 0.83 15.46 -8.01
CA SER A 80 2.10 15.70 -7.31
C SER A 80 2.06 16.91 -6.39
N SER A 81 0.92 17.60 -6.31
CA SER A 81 0.73 18.84 -5.56
C SER A 81 -0.71 19.00 -5.07
N LYS A 82 -0.95 19.91 -4.10
CA LYS A 82 -2.30 20.26 -3.62
C LYS A 82 -3.23 20.74 -4.75
N PRO A 83 -2.83 21.69 -5.63
CA PRO A 83 -3.70 22.13 -6.72
C PRO A 83 -4.08 21.00 -7.68
N GLU A 84 -3.15 20.08 -7.99
CA GLU A 84 -3.43 18.92 -8.83
C GLU A 84 -4.39 17.94 -8.15
N LEU A 85 -4.22 17.70 -6.85
CA LEU A 85 -5.13 16.86 -6.06
C LEU A 85 -6.55 17.44 -6.04
N ALA A 86 -6.69 18.75 -5.77
CA ALA A 86 -7.97 19.45 -5.84
C ALA A 86 -8.56 19.37 -7.26
N GLY A 87 -7.73 19.46 -8.30
CA GLY A 87 -8.13 19.31 -9.70
C GLY A 87 -8.67 17.91 -10.03
N LEU A 88 -8.04 16.85 -9.53
CA LEU A 88 -8.53 15.48 -9.70
C LEU A 88 -9.87 15.26 -9.00
N ILE A 89 -10.02 15.77 -7.78
CA ILE A 89 -11.31 15.71 -7.05
C ILE A 89 -12.37 16.48 -7.82
N GLY A 90 -12.09 17.72 -8.23
CA GLY A 90 -13.02 18.54 -9.01
C GLY A 90 -13.46 17.87 -10.31
N THR A 91 -12.54 17.18 -11.00
CA THR A 91 -12.85 16.41 -12.22
C THR A 91 -13.85 15.30 -11.94
N HIS A 92 -13.69 14.54 -10.84
CA HIS A 92 -14.65 13.49 -10.44
C HIS A 92 -16.01 14.07 -10.04
N LEU A 93 -16.04 15.31 -9.55
CA LEU A 93 -17.27 16.04 -9.25
C LEU A 93 -17.92 16.67 -10.50
N GLY A 94 -17.31 16.52 -11.68
CA GLY A 94 -17.80 17.11 -12.94
C GLY A 94 -17.58 18.63 -13.03
N MET A 95 -16.67 19.18 -12.23
CA MET A 95 -16.34 20.60 -12.23
C MET A 95 -15.50 20.95 -13.46
N LYS A 96 -15.74 22.14 -14.02
CA LYS A 96 -14.88 22.69 -15.08
C LYS A 96 -13.54 23.11 -14.51
N PRO A 97 -12.43 22.96 -15.25
CA PRO A 97 -11.16 23.56 -14.88
C PRO A 97 -11.33 25.06 -14.65
N GLY A 98 -10.73 25.58 -13.59
CA GLY A 98 -10.92 26.97 -13.18
C GLY A 98 -9.86 27.41 -12.19
N LYS A 99 -9.85 28.72 -11.92
CA LYS A 99 -9.04 29.26 -10.83
C LYS A 99 -9.67 28.84 -9.50
N ASP A 100 -8.84 28.40 -8.57
CA ASP A 100 -9.21 28.00 -7.21
C ASP A 100 -10.17 26.80 -7.08
N LEU A 101 -9.81 25.68 -7.73
CA LEU A 101 -10.53 24.41 -7.56
C LEU A 101 -10.55 23.94 -6.09
N THR A 102 -9.58 24.34 -5.27
CA THR A 102 -9.57 24.04 -3.83
C THR A 102 -10.82 24.59 -3.15
N GLN A 103 -11.10 25.89 -3.30
CA GLN A 103 -12.26 26.52 -2.68
C GLN A 103 -13.57 25.93 -3.22
N VAL A 104 -13.65 25.71 -4.53
CA VAL A 104 -14.86 25.16 -5.17
C VAL A 104 -15.16 23.73 -4.68
N VAL A 105 -14.14 22.89 -4.53
CA VAL A 105 -14.27 21.53 -3.96
C VAL A 105 -14.76 21.58 -2.52
N LEU A 106 -14.18 22.43 -1.68
CA LEU A 106 -14.59 22.59 -0.28
C LEU A 106 -16.04 23.09 -0.17
N GLN A 107 -16.42 24.07 -1.00
CA GLN A 107 -17.79 24.59 -1.03
C GLN A 107 -18.79 23.54 -1.48
N HIS A 108 -18.45 22.74 -2.50
CA HIS A 108 -19.29 21.64 -2.95
C HIS A 108 -19.61 20.68 -1.81
N PHE A 109 -18.58 20.10 -1.17
CA PHE A 109 -18.80 19.16 -0.08
C PHE A 109 -19.50 19.77 1.14
N SER A 110 -19.25 21.05 1.43
CA SER A 110 -19.94 21.75 2.54
C SER A 110 -21.44 21.91 2.32
N SER A 111 -21.90 21.91 1.07
CA SER A 111 -23.32 21.98 0.71
C SER A 111 -23.93 20.63 0.32
N SER A 112 -23.11 19.58 0.27
CA SER A 112 -23.54 18.23 -0.09
C SER A 112 -24.22 17.50 1.09
N PRO A 113 -25.13 16.56 0.80
CA PRO A 113 -25.58 15.58 1.79
C PRO A 113 -24.40 14.75 2.32
N PRO A 114 -24.61 13.87 3.34
CA PRO A 114 -23.57 12.95 3.80
C PRO A 114 -22.85 12.28 2.64
N THR A 115 -21.54 12.51 2.55
CA THR A 115 -20.70 12.15 1.40
C THR A 115 -19.51 11.33 1.87
N LEU A 116 -19.15 10.29 1.11
CA LEU A 116 -17.90 9.56 1.28
C LEU A 116 -16.94 9.91 0.15
N LEU A 117 -15.78 10.47 0.51
CA LEU A 117 -14.66 10.69 -0.40
C LEU A 117 -13.55 9.69 -0.08
N ILE A 118 -13.17 8.90 -1.08
CA ILE A 118 -12.04 7.99 -1.04
C ILE A 118 -10.92 8.56 -1.91
N LEU A 119 -9.76 8.81 -1.33
CA LEU A 119 -8.55 9.22 -2.05
C LEU A 119 -7.55 8.05 -2.08
N ASP A 120 -7.45 7.42 -3.24
CA ASP A 120 -6.60 6.25 -3.47
C ASP A 120 -5.20 6.69 -3.92
N ASN A 121 -4.15 6.06 -3.36
CA ASN A 121 -2.74 6.39 -3.57
C ASN A 121 -2.36 7.88 -3.39
N ILE A 122 -2.79 8.49 -2.28
CA ILE A 122 -2.52 9.92 -2.01
C ILE A 122 -1.02 10.23 -1.80
N GLU A 123 -0.17 9.22 -1.56
CA GLU A 123 1.28 9.41 -1.41
C GLU A 123 1.90 10.18 -2.59
N THR A 124 1.37 10.06 -3.80
CA THR A 124 1.89 10.80 -4.97
C THR A 124 1.87 12.31 -4.73
N ALA A 125 0.81 12.82 -4.10
CA ALA A 125 0.66 14.24 -3.79
C ALA A 125 1.34 14.62 -2.47
N TRP A 126 1.29 13.71 -1.49
CA TRP A 126 1.71 13.95 -0.11
C TRP A 126 3.20 13.74 0.15
N GLU A 127 3.84 12.79 -0.54
CA GLU A 127 5.23 12.42 -0.30
C GLU A 127 6.25 13.53 -0.68
N PRO A 128 6.07 14.31 -1.76
CA PRO A 128 7.02 15.37 -2.09
C PRO A 128 7.12 16.42 -0.97
N VAL A 129 8.34 16.63 -0.47
CA VAL A 129 8.62 17.49 0.70
C VAL A 129 8.04 18.90 0.56
N LYS A 130 8.08 19.46 -0.65
CA LYS A 130 7.61 20.83 -0.93
C LYS A 130 6.09 20.97 -0.88
N SER A 131 5.33 19.93 -1.21
CA SER A 131 3.86 19.96 -1.24
C SER A 131 3.22 19.36 0.02
N ARG A 132 3.96 18.55 0.78
CA ARG A 132 3.45 17.77 1.90
C ARG A 132 2.61 18.59 2.90
N SER A 133 3.14 19.71 3.39
CA SER A 133 2.42 20.55 4.37
C SER A 133 1.12 21.13 3.80
N GLU A 134 1.11 21.52 2.51
CA GLU A 134 -0.06 22.07 1.86
C GLU A 134 -1.14 21.01 1.60
N VAL A 135 -0.72 19.78 1.27
CA VAL A 135 -1.64 18.65 1.13
C VAL A 135 -2.25 18.29 2.49
N GLU A 136 -1.46 18.28 3.57
CA GLU A 136 -1.97 18.06 4.92
C GLU A 136 -2.95 19.16 5.36
N GLU A 137 -2.68 20.42 5.02
CA GLU A 137 -3.64 21.52 5.25
C GLU A 137 -4.93 21.33 4.46
N PHE A 138 -4.84 20.90 3.20
CA PHE A 138 -6.03 20.64 2.40
C PHE A 138 -6.85 19.46 2.94
N LEU A 139 -6.18 18.38 3.39
CA LEU A 139 -6.85 17.28 4.08
C LEU A 139 -7.53 17.76 5.37
N SER A 140 -6.87 18.62 6.16
CA SER A 140 -7.47 19.24 7.35
C SER A 140 -8.77 19.97 6.99
N LEU A 141 -8.74 20.84 5.97
CA LEU A 141 -9.92 21.59 5.50
C LEU A 141 -11.06 20.68 5.01
N LEU A 142 -10.75 19.60 4.31
CA LEU A 142 -11.75 18.61 3.92
C LEU A 142 -12.38 17.96 5.16
N THR A 143 -11.56 17.64 6.17
CA THR A 143 -12.02 16.94 7.37
C THR A 143 -12.76 17.84 8.38
N ASP A 144 -12.72 19.16 8.21
CA ASP A 144 -13.54 20.12 8.97
C ASP A 144 -15.01 20.12 8.51
N ILE A 145 -15.31 19.55 7.34
CA ILE A 145 -16.67 19.47 6.80
C ILE A 145 -17.47 18.37 7.54
N PRO A 146 -18.51 18.70 8.33
CA PRO A 146 -19.19 17.71 9.18
C PRO A 146 -20.03 16.67 8.45
N SER A 147 -20.28 16.84 7.15
CA SER A 147 -20.99 15.87 6.31
C SER A 147 -20.05 14.99 5.48
N LEU A 148 -18.73 15.25 5.51
CA LEU A 148 -17.75 14.56 4.69
C LEU A 148 -17.01 13.49 5.48
N ALA A 149 -17.28 12.24 5.15
CA ALA A 149 -16.44 11.12 5.53
C ALA A 149 -15.25 11.02 4.57
N LEU A 150 -14.05 10.85 5.12
CA LEU A 150 -12.83 10.73 4.36
C LEU A 150 -12.20 9.36 4.60
N MET A 151 -11.89 8.64 3.52
CA MET A 151 -10.99 7.50 3.55
C MET A 151 -9.84 7.78 2.60
N ILE A 152 -8.62 7.49 3.03
CA ILE A 152 -7.47 7.52 2.14
C ILE A 152 -6.75 6.17 2.15
N THR A 153 -6.10 5.83 1.05
CA THR A 153 -5.13 4.74 1.03
C THR A 153 -3.75 5.32 0.75
N MET A 154 -2.72 4.80 1.42
CA MET A 154 -1.36 5.19 1.09
C MET A 154 -0.31 4.14 1.42
N ARG A 155 0.82 4.21 0.72
CA ARG A 155 2.00 3.38 1.00
C ARG A 155 2.69 3.76 2.30
N GLY A 156 3.21 2.75 2.97
CA GLY A 156 3.95 2.91 4.22
C GLY A 156 3.07 2.77 5.46
N ALA A 157 3.59 3.23 6.59
CA ALA A 157 2.97 3.14 7.91
C ALA A 157 2.72 4.52 8.57
N GLU A 158 3.03 5.59 7.85
CA GLU A 158 2.91 6.97 8.33
C GLU A 158 1.62 7.61 7.83
N ARG A 159 0.92 8.32 8.73
CA ARG A 159 -0.32 9.04 8.39
C ARG A 159 -0.01 10.51 8.11
N PRO A 160 -0.78 11.18 7.22
CA PRO A 160 -0.69 12.62 7.06
C PRO A 160 -1.00 13.31 8.39
N SER A 161 -0.24 14.36 8.68
CA SER A 161 -0.44 15.19 9.87
C SER A 161 -1.65 16.10 9.71
N LYS A 162 -1.97 16.89 10.74
CA LYS A 162 -3.06 17.90 10.75
C LYS A 162 -4.49 17.36 10.62
N VAL A 163 -4.67 16.04 10.46
CA VAL A 163 -5.98 15.38 10.50
C VAL A 163 -6.15 14.62 11.80
N GLN A 164 -7.29 14.83 12.48
CA GLN A 164 -7.69 14.00 13.61
C GLN A 164 -8.28 12.67 13.11
N TRP A 165 -7.41 11.72 12.76
CA TRP A 165 -7.82 10.40 12.29
C TRP A 165 -8.70 9.66 13.30
N THR A 166 -9.73 8.99 12.81
CA THR A 166 -10.69 8.26 13.64
C THR A 166 -10.01 7.09 14.35
N ARG A 167 -10.37 6.89 15.62
CA ARG A 167 -9.83 5.82 16.47
C ARG A 167 -10.82 4.65 16.60
N PRO A 168 -10.32 3.41 16.84
CA PRO A 168 -8.91 3.02 16.91
C PRO A 168 -8.19 3.12 15.55
N PHE A 169 -6.87 3.26 15.58
CA PHE A 169 -6.06 3.27 14.36
C PHE A 169 -5.94 1.86 13.79
N LEU A 170 -6.20 1.72 12.49
CA LEU A 170 -5.95 0.48 11.77
C LEU A 170 -4.43 0.28 11.60
N PRO A 171 -3.87 -0.91 11.91
CA PRO A 171 -2.48 -1.18 11.56
C PRO A 171 -2.30 -1.18 10.03
N PRO A 172 -1.06 -0.99 9.52
CA PRO A 172 -0.78 -1.27 8.12
C PRO A 172 -1.20 -2.70 7.76
N LEU A 173 -1.77 -2.89 6.56
CA LEU A 173 -2.27 -4.20 6.14
C LEU A 173 -1.11 -5.22 6.16
N PRO A 174 -1.29 -6.35 6.87
CA PRO A 174 -0.31 -7.43 6.87
C PRO A 174 -0.42 -8.24 5.57
N PRO A 175 0.52 -9.15 5.29
CA PRO A 175 0.30 -10.24 4.36
C PRO A 175 -1.00 -11.01 4.64
N LEU A 176 -1.47 -11.76 3.65
CA LEU A 176 -2.65 -12.61 3.84
C LEU A 176 -2.30 -13.84 4.69
N ALA A 177 -3.32 -14.37 5.37
CA ALA A 177 -3.23 -15.72 5.92
C ALA A 177 -3.10 -16.74 4.78
N GLN A 178 -2.40 -17.84 5.04
CA GLN A 178 -2.12 -18.88 4.04
C GLN A 178 -3.41 -19.41 3.37
N ASP A 179 -4.47 -19.64 4.13
CA ASP A 179 -5.75 -20.13 3.58
C ASP A 179 -6.38 -19.15 2.58
N ALA A 180 -6.25 -17.84 2.83
CA ALA A 180 -6.74 -16.83 1.90
C ALA A 180 -5.84 -16.71 0.66
N ALA A 181 -4.53 -16.85 0.83
CA ALA A 181 -3.58 -16.89 -0.28
C ALA A 181 -3.87 -18.07 -1.22
N ARG A 182 -4.12 -19.26 -0.68
CA ARG A 182 -4.54 -20.45 -1.43
C ARG A 182 -5.86 -20.23 -2.19
N LYS A 183 -6.87 -19.64 -1.54
CA LYS A 183 -8.15 -19.33 -2.21
C LYS A 183 -7.98 -18.39 -3.40
N ILE A 184 -7.19 -17.32 -3.24
CA ILE A 184 -6.88 -16.40 -4.34
C ILE A 184 -6.14 -17.13 -5.47
N PHE A 185 -5.17 -17.97 -5.10
CA PHE A 185 -4.41 -18.76 -6.07
C PHE A 185 -5.32 -19.67 -6.89
N ILE A 186 -6.20 -20.43 -6.22
CA ILE A 186 -7.16 -21.36 -6.85
C ILE A 186 -8.16 -20.61 -7.73
N ASP A 187 -8.69 -19.46 -7.27
CA ASP A 187 -9.61 -18.64 -8.08
C ASP A 187 -8.98 -18.13 -9.38
N ILE A 188 -7.64 -18.07 -9.46
CA ILE A 188 -6.89 -17.60 -10.63
C ILE A 188 -6.35 -18.75 -11.48
N ALA A 189 -5.72 -19.75 -10.87
CA ALA A 189 -4.98 -20.83 -11.55
C ALA A 189 -5.73 -22.17 -11.62
N ASP A 190 -6.96 -22.22 -11.09
CA ASP A 190 -7.78 -23.42 -10.94
C ASP A 190 -7.15 -24.47 -9.97
N ASP A 191 -7.97 -25.41 -9.49
CA ASP A 191 -7.55 -26.45 -8.53
C ASP A 191 -6.96 -27.68 -9.24
N LYS A 192 -5.92 -27.45 -10.06
CA LYS A 192 -5.28 -28.48 -10.88
C LYS A 192 -3.92 -28.94 -10.35
N HIS A 193 -3.42 -28.28 -9.32
CA HIS A 193 -2.07 -28.46 -8.80
C HIS A 193 -2.08 -29.18 -7.45
N SER A 194 -0.99 -29.88 -7.13
CA SER A 194 -0.88 -30.45 -5.79
C SER A 194 -0.75 -29.33 -4.75
N LEU A 195 -1.27 -29.57 -3.54
CA LEU A 195 -1.17 -28.63 -2.42
C LEU A 195 0.29 -28.25 -2.11
N GLU A 196 1.21 -29.22 -2.21
CA GLU A 196 2.64 -29.03 -1.98
C GLU A 196 3.27 -28.07 -3.01
N GLU A 197 3.00 -28.27 -4.31
CA GLU A 197 3.52 -27.39 -5.36
C GLU A 197 2.96 -25.97 -5.26
N MET A 198 1.67 -25.84 -4.91
CA MET A 198 1.05 -24.53 -4.68
C MET A 198 1.68 -23.82 -3.48
N ASP A 199 1.86 -24.51 -2.36
CA ASP A 199 2.48 -23.92 -1.15
C ASP A 199 3.92 -23.47 -1.43
N GLN A 200 4.70 -24.25 -2.19
CA GLN A 200 6.04 -23.85 -2.62
C GLN A 200 6.04 -22.55 -3.42
N VAL A 201 5.06 -22.33 -4.30
CA VAL A 201 4.93 -21.08 -5.05
C VAL A 201 4.49 -19.94 -4.14
N LEU A 202 3.55 -20.19 -3.21
CA LEU A 202 3.06 -19.19 -2.27
C LEU A 202 4.15 -18.72 -1.29
N ASP A 203 5.07 -19.60 -0.88
CA ASP A 203 6.22 -19.26 -0.04
C ASP A 203 7.12 -18.20 -0.70
N LEU A 204 7.18 -18.14 -2.03
CA LEU A 204 7.93 -17.11 -2.77
C LEU A 204 7.30 -15.72 -2.68
N THR A 205 6.03 -15.65 -2.24
CA THR A 205 5.25 -14.40 -2.22
C THR A 205 5.18 -13.75 -0.85
N ASP A 206 5.58 -14.46 0.22
CA ASP A 206 5.27 -14.10 1.60
C ASP A 206 3.77 -13.75 1.79
N ASN A 207 2.89 -14.44 1.08
CA ASN A 207 1.45 -14.18 1.01
C ASN A 207 1.07 -12.71 0.66
N MET A 208 1.92 -12.00 -0.09
CA MET A 208 1.59 -10.68 -0.62
C MET A 208 0.53 -10.82 -1.75
N PRO A 209 -0.65 -10.17 -1.65
CA PRO A 209 -1.74 -10.32 -2.63
C PRO A 209 -1.32 -10.13 -4.08
N LEU A 210 -0.57 -9.06 -4.38
CA LEU A 210 -0.13 -8.79 -5.75
C LEU A 210 0.79 -9.89 -6.29
N SER A 211 1.75 -10.35 -5.48
CA SER A 211 2.68 -11.42 -5.85
C SER A 211 1.94 -12.75 -6.07
N ILE A 212 0.96 -13.07 -5.22
CA ILE A 212 0.11 -14.25 -5.37
C ILE A 212 -0.61 -14.18 -6.72
N SER A 213 -1.29 -13.08 -7.03
CA SER A 213 -2.05 -12.97 -8.28
C SER A 213 -1.16 -13.08 -9.52
N LEU A 214 0.02 -12.46 -9.49
CA LEU A 214 0.96 -12.50 -10.62
C LEU A 214 1.52 -13.91 -10.84
N LEU A 215 1.96 -14.60 -9.78
CA LEU A 215 2.44 -15.98 -9.91
C LEU A 215 1.31 -16.93 -10.28
N ALA A 216 0.11 -16.78 -9.72
CA ALA A 216 -1.04 -17.61 -10.06
C ALA A 216 -1.40 -17.51 -11.55
N HIS A 217 -1.38 -16.30 -12.14
CA HIS A 217 -1.60 -16.13 -13.57
C HIS A 217 -0.53 -16.81 -14.43
N LEU A 218 0.74 -16.80 -14.01
CA LEU A 218 1.80 -17.51 -14.71
C LEU A 218 1.67 -19.03 -14.55
N VAL A 219 1.24 -19.49 -13.37
CA VAL A 219 0.98 -20.91 -13.11
C VAL A 219 -0.18 -21.44 -13.95
N ASP A 220 -1.25 -20.66 -14.13
CA ASP A 220 -2.38 -21.04 -15.00
C ASP A 220 -1.90 -21.35 -16.45
N LEU A 221 -0.85 -20.66 -16.89
CA LEU A 221 -0.27 -20.81 -18.23
C LEU A 221 0.81 -21.91 -18.31
N GLU A 222 1.69 -22.00 -17.32
CA GLU A 222 2.96 -22.74 -17.41
C GLU A 222 3.07 -23.88 -16.38
N GLY A 223 2.25 -23.86 -15.32
CA GLY A 223 2.24 -24.81 -14.21
C GLY A 223 3.30 -24.54 -13.13
N CYS A 224 3.01 -24.96 -11.89
CA CYS A 224 3.84 -24.68 -10.71
C CYS A 224 5.31 -25.06 -10.88
N ARG A 225 5.62 -26.27 -11.37
CA ARG A 225 7.02 -26.75 -11.50
C ARG A 225 7.86 -25.86 -12.39
N HIS A 226 7.28 -25.38 -13.49
CA HIS A 226 8.00 -24.54 -14.42
C HIS A 226 8.26 -23.15 -13.82
N ILE A 227 7.26 -22.58 -13.14
CA ILE A 227 7.38 -21.32 -12.42
C ILE A 227 8.42 -21.39 -11.29
N LEU A 228 8.43 -22.48 -10.51
CA LEU A 228 9.43 -22.71 -9.47
C LEU A 228 10.84 -22.75 -10.07
N SER A 229 11.04 -23.45 -11.18
CA SER A 229 12.34 -23.51 -11.86
C SER A 229 12.77 -22.17 -12.45
N ARG A 230 11.87 -21.42 -13.08
CA ARG A 230 12.15 -20.08 -13.61
C ARG A 230 12.47 -19.09 -12.50
N TRP A 231 11.80 -19.20 -11.35
CA TRP A 231 12.05 -18.32 -10.22
C TRP A 231 13.50 -18.36 -9.76
N GLU A 232 14.16 -19.53 -9.78
CA GLU A 232 15.56 -19.67 -9.37
C GLU A 232 16.50 -18.68 -10.07
N THR A 233 16.24 -18.40 -11.36
CA THR A 233 17.07 -17.54 -12.22
C THR A 233 16.49 -16.13 -12.40
N GLU A 234 15.18 -16.01 -12.62
CA GLU A 234 14.53 -14.75 -13.00
C GLU A 234 14.13 -13.89 -11.79
N ARG A 235 13.82 -14.54 -10.65
CA ARG A 235 13.38 -13.91 -9.40
C ARG A 235 12.19 -12.96 -9.62
N THR A 236 12.22 -11.76 -9.03
CA THR A 236 11.15 -10.75 -9.12
C THR A 236 10.85 -10.28 -10.52
N SER A 237 11.76 -10.48 -11.47
CA SER A 237 11.54 -10.06 -12.85
C SER A 237 10.50 -10.94 -13.53
N LEU A 238 10.37 -12.21 -13.12
CA LEU A 238 9.33 -13.12 -13.61
C LEU A 238 7.92 -12.51 -13.49
N ILE A 239 7.68 -11.78 -12.38
CA ILE A 239 6.40 -11.14 -12.07
C ILE A 239 6.42 -9.63 -12.29
N SER A 240 7.32 -9.14 -13.13
CA SER A 240 7.44 -7.71 -13.45
C SER A 240 7.38 -7.41 -14.95
N GLU A 241 7.23 -8.44 -15.81
CA GLU A 241 7.11 -8.33 -17.27
C GLU A 241 5.69 -7.96 -17.75
N GLY A 242 5.06 -6.98 -17.12
CA GLY A 242 3.74 -6.45 -17.51
C GLY A 242 3.80 -5.00 -18.02
N SER A 243 2.92 -4.65 -18.97
CA SER A 243 2.81 -3.28 -19.51
C SER A 243 2.12 -2.28 -18.57
N ASP A 244 1.37 -2.76 -17.57
CA ASP A 244 0.70 -1.90 -16.58
C ASP A 244 1.58 -1.69 -15.34
N ARG A 245 1.81 -0.42 -14.98
CA ARG A 245 2.59 -0.01 -13.82
C ARG A 245 2.02 -0.53 -12.50
N ARG A 246 0.70 -0.77 -12.43
CA ARG A 246 0.00 -1.24 -11.23
C ARG A 246 0.09 -2.75 -11.01
N SER A 247 0.42 -3.51 -12.05
CA SER A 247 0.68 -4.95 -11.99
C SER A 247 2.17 -5.28 -11.96
N ASN A 248 3.03 -4.28 -11.70
CA ASN A 248 4.48 -4.45 -11.70
C ASN A 248 5.02 -4.32 -10.27
N LEU A 249 5.45 -5.46 -9.72
CA LEU A 249 5.96 -5.53 -8.35
C LEU A 249 7.26 -4.76 -8.18
N GLU A 250 8.20 -4.90 -9.11
CA GLU A 250 9.48 -4.15 -9.09
C GLU A 250 9.25 -2.64 -9.14
N PHE A 251 8.31 -2.16 -9.95
CA PHE A 251 7.93 -0.75 -9.99
C PHE A 251 7.37 -0.28 -8.62
N SER A 252 6.54 -1.11 -8.00
CA SER A 252 5.99 -0.84 -6.68
C SER A 252 7.07 -0.73 -5.59
N ILE A 253 8.10 -1.59 -5.64
CA ILE A 253 9.24 -1.56 -4.71
C ILE A 253 10.14 -0.35 -4.99
N SER A 254 10.46 -0.10 -6.27
CA SER A 254 11.33 1.01 -6.68
C SER A 254 10.73 2.38 -6.32
N LEU A 255 9.41 2.53 -6.37
CA LEU A 255 8.72 3.73 -5.93
C LEU A 255 8.92 3.99 -4.43
N SER A 256 8.81 2.96 -3.59
CA SER A 256 9.05 3.08 -2.15
C SER A 256 10.52 3.40 -1.84
N LEU A 257 11.47 2.80 -2.56
CA LEU A 257 12.90 3.07 -2.42
C LEU A 257 13.28 4.49 -2.86
N SER A 258 12.62 5.02 -3.88
CA SER A 258 12.86 6.37 -4.39
C SER A 258 12.12 7.45 -3.59
N SER A 259 11.43 7.07 -2.51
CA SER A 259 10.68 8.02 -1.70
C SER A 259 11.59 9.04 -1.02
N PRO A 260 11.18 10.31 -0.91
CA PRO A 260 11.83 11.33 -0.08
C PRO A 260 12.22 10.86 1.32
N ARG A 261 11.45 9.97 1.94
CA ARG A 261 11.76 9.39 3.25
C ARG A 261 13.03 8.54 3.22
N ILE A 262 13.19 7.65 2.23
CA ILE A 262 14.45 6.90 2.05
C ILE A 262 15.58 7.83 1.57
N ALA A 263 15.30 8.76 0.65
CA ALA A 263 16.30 9.69 0.15
C ALA A 263 16.89 10.59 1.25
N SER A 264 16.12 10.89 2.30
CA SER A 264 16.60 11.62 3.48
C SER A 264 17.56 10.81 4.35
N MET A 265 17.53 9.47 4.25
CA MET A 265 18.39 8.53 4.97
C MET A 265 18.99 7.50 4.00
N PRO A 266 19.96 7.87 3.15
CA PRO A 266 20.44 7.01 2.06
C PRO A 266 20.96 5.63 2.51
N GLN A 267 21.58 5.56 3.71
CA GLN A 267 22.06 4.29 4.28
C GLN A 267 20.93 3.33 4.69
N SER A 268 19.66 3.74 4.58
CA SER A 268 18.51 2.84 4.74
C SER A 268 18.48 1.77 3.66
N GLN A 269 18.91 2.11 2.44
CA GLN A 269 19.03 1.15 1.36
C GLN A 269 20.10 0.09 1.67
N ASP A 270 21.21 0.51 2.27
CA ASP A 270 22.28 -0.38 2.73
C ASP A 270 21.78 -1.34 3.81
N LEU A 271 21.03 -0.81 4.80
CA LEU A 271 20.40 -1.63 5.83
C LEU A 271 19.41 -2.63 5.24
N LEU A 272 18.60 -2.20 4.26
CA LEU A 272 17.63 -3.06 3.59
C LEU A 272 18.32 -4.19 2.80
N ALA A 273 19.43 -3.88 2.11
CA ALA A 273 20.24 -4.87 1.41
C ALA A 273 20.79 -5.94 2.37
N LEU A 274 21.26 -5.52 3.56
CA LEU A 274 21.73 -6.44 4.60
C LEU A 274 20.61 -7.30 5.17
N LEU A 275 19.47 -6.69 5.51
CA LEU A 275 18.29 -7.42 5.99
C LEU A 275 17.76 -8.41 4.95
N SER A 276 17.96 -8.13 3.66
CA SER A 276 17.52 -9.01 2.58
C SER A 276 18.29 -10.33 2.52
N MET A 277 19.50 -10.37 3.10
CA MET A 277 20.28 -11.60 3.25
C MET A 277 19.91 -12.44 4.48
N LEU A 278 19.08 -11.89 5.39
CA LEU A 278 18.79 -12.49 6.68
C LEU A 278 17.34 -13.02 6.68
N PRO A 279 17.13 -14.34 6.55
CA PRO A 279 15.78 -14.93 6.57
C PRO A 279 14.98 -14.48 7.80
N ASP A 280 15.60 -14.56 8.97
CA ASP A 280 15.01 -14.22 10.27
C ASP A 280 15.07 -12.73 10.62
N GLY A 281 15.66 -11.88 9.76
CA GLY A 281 15.83 -10.46 10.04
C GLY A 281 16.71 -10.18 11.26
N LEU A 282 16.53 -9.02 11.90
CA LEU A 282 17.33 -8.57 13.05
C LEU A 282 16.46 -7.97 14.16
N SER A 283 16.75 -8.27 15.42
CA SER A 283 16.20 -7.58 16.59
C SER A 283 16.88 -6.23 16.82
N ASP A 284 16.28 -5.40 17.67
CA ASP A 284 16.87 -4.11 18.08
C ASP A 284 18.17 -4.25 18.86
N VAL A 285 18.41 -5.40 19.48
CA VAL A 285 19.66 -5.68 20.19
C VAL A 285 20.76 -5.98 19.17
N GLU A 286 20.51 -6.87 18.22
CA GLU A 286 21.45 -7.21 17.14
C GLU A 286 21.76 -5.97 16.27
N LEU A 287 20.75 -5.13 15.97
CA LEU A 287 20.93 -3.88 15.22
C LEU A 287 21.89 -2.89 15.92
N LYS A 288 21.92 -2.88 17.25
CA LYS A 288 22.79 -2.00 18.05
C LYS A 288 24.18 -2.58 18.29
N GLN A 289 24.26 -3.91 18.46
CA GLN A 289 25.50 -4.61 18.79
C GLN A 289 26.35 -4.88 17.55
N THR A 290 25.72 -5.08 16.40
CA THR A 290 26.44 -5.29 15.15
C THR A 290 27.03 -3.97 14.67
N ALA A 291 28.35 -3.93 14.52
CA ALA A 291 29.09 -2.75 14.05
C ALA A 291 28.94 -2.55 12.52
N PHE A 292 27.70 -2.33 12.06
CA PHE A 292 27.41 -2.03 10.66
C PHE A 292 28.14 -0.74 10.23
N PRO A 293 28.57 -0.62 8.96
CA PRO A 293 29.07 0.63 8.40
C PRO A 293 27.94 1.66 8.14
N ILE A 294 26.96 1.73 9.04
CA ILE A 294 25.77 2.58 8.96
C ILE A 294 25.82 3.55 10.14
N LYS A 295 25.80 4.86 9.88
CA LYS A 295 25.97 5.87 10.93
C LYS A 295 24.77 5.94 11.88
N ASP A 296 23.57 5.85 11.34
CA ASP A 296 22.32 5.91 12.10
C ASP A 296 21.40 4.72 11.77
N THR A 297 21.69 3.57 12.37
CA THR A 297 20.93 2.33 12.15
C THR A 297 19.47 2.47 12.59
N LEU A 298 19.18 3.23 13.65
CA LEU A 298 17.81 3.40 14.15
C LEU A 298 16.99 4.35 13.28
N GLY A 299 17.61 5.43 12.78
CA GLY A 299 17.01 6.30 11.77
C GLY A 299 16.71 5.53 10.48
N CYS A 300 17.65 4.70 10.02
CA CYS A 300 17.46 3.82 8.87
C CYS A 300 16.31 2.82 9.09
N LYS A 301 16.27 2.14 10.25
CA LYS A 301 15.14 1.28 10.64
C LYS A 301 13.81 2.04 10.56
N SER A 302 13.77 3.26 11.11
CA SER A 302 12.56 4.09 11.13
C SER A 302 12.09 4.47 9.72
N ALA A 303 13.02 4.79 8.82
CA ALA A 303 12.72 5.08 7.42
C ALA A 303 12.19 3.85 6.65
N LEU A 304 12.75 2.66 6.92
CA LEU A 304 12.28 1.41 6.31
C LEU A 304 10.88 1.02 6.81
N LEU A 305 10.60 1.20 8.11
CA LEU A 305 9.29 0.95 8.68
C LEU A 305 8.24 1.96 8.18
N SER A 306 8.59 3.25 8.09
CA SER A 306 7.65 4.29 7.66
C SER A 306 7.21 4.11 6.21
N THR A 307 8.07 3.54 5.36
CA THR A 307 7.82 3.24 3.95
C THR A 307 7.28 1.82 3.70
N ALA A 308 7.18 1.01 4.76
CA ALA A 308 6.78 -0.40 4.72
C ALA A 308 7.65 -1.27 3.78
N LEU A 309 8.92 -0.88 3.57
CA LEU A 309 9.93 -1.73 2.94
C LEU A 309 10.43 -2.83 3.88
N ALA A 310 10.31 -2.59 5.19
CA ALA A 310 10.49 -3.58 6.25
C ALA A 310 9.31 -3.54 7.20
N TYR A 311 9.14 -4.61 7.98
CA TYR A 311 8.12 -4.72 9.03
C TYR A 311 8.74 -5.31 10.30
N THR A 312 8.03 -5.17 11.42
CA THR A 312 8.41 -5.82 12.68
C THR A 312 7.43 -6.95 12.96
N ASP A 313 7.93 -8.16 13.13
CA ASP A 313 7.09 -9.32 13.46
C ASP A 313 6.71 -9.35 14.96
N ASP A 314 5.92 -10.34 15.35
CA ASP A 314 5.46 -10.52 16.73
C ASP A 314 6.62 -10.76 17.72
N HIS A 315 7.76 -11.24 17.21
CA HIS A 315 9.00 -11.44 17.98
C HIS A 315 9.88 -10.19 18.03
N LYS A 316 9.36 -9.04 17.56
CA LYS A 316 10.06 -7.74 17.51
C LYS A 316 11.33 -7.76 16.65
N ARG A 317 11.36 -8.63 15.63
CA ARG A 317 12.44 -8.68 14.64
C ARG A 317 12.05 -7.86 13.41
N LEU A 318 12.98 -7.02 12.96
CA LEU A 318 12.89 -6.27 11.71
C LEU A 318 13.14 -7.23 10.55
N LYS A 319 12.11 -7.45 9.73
CA LYS A 319 12.09 -8.38 8.60
C LYS A 319 11.71 -7.67 7.31
N VAL A 320 12.01 -8.34 6.20
CA VAL A 320 11.75 -7.89 4.83
C VAL A 320 10.99 -9.00 4.12
N LEU A 321 9.99 -8.64 3.32
CA LEU A 321 9.20 -9.61 2.57
C LEU A 321 10.04 -10.23 1.45
N VAL A 322 9.86 -11.52 1.17
CA VAL A 322 10.60 -12.27 0.15
C VAL A 322 10.70 -11.52 -1.18
N PRO A 323 9.61 -10.97 -1.77
CA PRO A 323 9.77 -10.25 -3.04
C PRO A 323 10.64 -8.99 -2.94
N ILE A 324 10.68 -8.33 -1.79
CA ILE A 324 11.60 -7.20 -1.56
C ILE A 324 13.03 -7.72 -1.39
N LYS A 325 13.23 -8.84 -0.67
CA LYS A 325 14.54 -9.47 -0.51
C LYS A 325 15.16 -9.82 -1.85
N GLU A 326 14.38 -10.47 -2.71
CA GLU A 326 14.80 -10.89 -4.05
C GLU A 326 15.13 -9.69 -4.95
N TYR A 327 14.29 -8.64 -4.91
CA TYR A 327 14.56 -7.41 -5.64
C TYR A 327 15.88 -6.76 -5.22
N MET A 328 16.11 -6.64 -3.91
CA MET A 328 17.31 -6.06 -3.35
C MET A 328 18.54 -6.91 -3.63
N GLY A 329 18.46 -8.24 -3.48
CA GLY A 329 19.56 -9.15 -3.79
C GLY A 329 20.00 -9.10 -5.25
N LYS A 330 19.06 -8.87 -6.16
CA LYS A 330 19.33 -8.76 -7.61
C LYS A 330 19.94 -7.42 -8.00
N LEU A 331 19.36 -6.30 -7.56
CA LEU A 331 19.73 -4.96 -8.06
C LEU A 331 20.67 -4.19 -7.13
N PHE A 332 20.66 -4.51 -5.84
CA PHE A 332 21.42 -3.80 -4.81
C PHE A 332 22.10 -4.78 -3.83
N PRO A 333 22.89 -5.75 -4.32
CA PRO A 333 23.56 -6.70 -3.44
C PRO A 333 24.51 -5.96 -2.47
N PRO A 334 24.50 -6.31 -1.16
CA PRO A 334 25.37 -5.66 -0.21
C PRO A 334 26.84 -5.96 -0.49
N THR A 335 27.71 -4.98 -0.24
CA THR A 335 29.15 -5.16 -0.43
C THR A 335 29.77 -6.02 0.68
N TYR A 336 30.92 -6.63 0.42
CA TYR A 336 31.63 -7.42 1.43
C TYR A 336 31.91 -6.64 2.72
N GLN A 337 32.23 -5.34 2.63
CA GLN A 337 32.46 -4.47 3.79
C GLN A 337 31.21 -4.32 4.66
N MET A 338 30.03 -4.37 4.07
CA MET A 338 28.76 -4.30 4.80
C MET A 338 28.40 -5.63 5.47
N ILE A 339 28.79 -6.74 4.84
CA ILE A 339 28.49 -8.10 5.31
C ILE A 339 29.46 -8.53 6.43
N GLN A 340 30.72 -8.11 6.38
CA GLN A 340 31.76 -8.56 7.33
C GLN A 340 31.34 -8.44 8.81
N PRO A 341 30.71 -7.36 9.28
CA PRO A 341 30.24 -7.27 10.68
C PRO A 341 29.18 -8.31 11.04
N LEU A 342 28.29 -8.67 10.11
CA LEU A 342 27.29 -9.74 10.33
C LEU A 342 27.96 -11.09 10.50
N LEU A 343 28.90 -11.43 9.62
CA LEU A 343 29.63 -12.70 9.70
C LEU A 343 30.38 -12.81 11.02
N LYS A 344 30.97 -11.70 11.50
CA LYS A 344 31.63 -11.67 12.80
C LYS A 344 30.63 -11.90 13.94
N HIS A 345 29.49 -11.20 13.92
CA HIS A 345 28.46 -11.32 14.96
C HIS A 345 27.89 -12.74 15.06
N PHE A 346 27.57 -13.38 13.93
CA PHE A 346 27.01 -14.74 13.92
C PHE A 346 28.04 -15.86 14.11
N HIS A 347 29.33 -15.62 13.89
CA HIS A 347 30.39 -16.56 14.27
C HIS A 347 30.78 -16.45 15.76
N GLU A 348 30.47 -15.33 16.42
CA GLU A 348 30.76 -15.09 17.85
C GLU A 348 29.60 -15.52 18.77
N LEU A 349 28.43 -15.83 18.21
CA LEU A 349 27.27 -16.47 18.86
C LEU A 349 27.39 -17.99 18.80
#